data_AF-A0A835H190-F1
#
_entry.id   AF-A0A835H190-F1
#
_cell.length_a   1.000
_cell.length_b   1.000
_cell.length_c   1.000
_cell.angle_alpha   90.00
_cell.angle_beta   90.00
_cell.angle_gamma   90.00
#
_symmetry.space_group_name_H-M   'P 1'
#
loop_
_entity.id
_entity.type
_entity.pdbx_description
1 polymer ?
#
loop_
_entity_poly.entity_id
_entity_poly.type
_entity_poly.pdbx_seq_one_letter_code
_entity_poly.pdbx_strand_id
1 'polypeptide(L)'
;MKQPPWDLEVGKNFIIHYTYGCDYSLKGKLTYGKIGEWCFNKRSYLRGPPPRNLSLPPPGVPKSVVMLVTKVNEATANIPGWDTF
;
A
#
# COMPACT_ATOMS: atom_id res chain seq x y z
N MET A 1 -5.40 -6.25 -7.63
CA MET A 1 -5.92 -4.90 -7.34
C MET A 1 -6.79 -4.47 -8.51
N LYS A 2 -8.01 -3.95 -8.24
CA LYS A 2 -8.96 -3.61 -9.31
C LYS A 2 -8.48 -2.39 -10.11
N GLN A 3 -8.40 -2.54 -11.42
CA GLN A 3 -8.01 -1.58 -12.43
C GLN A 3 -9.14 -1.40 -13.48
N PRO A 4 -10.17 -0.59 -13.21
CA PRO A 4 -11.09 -0.15 -14.27
C PRO A 4 -10.32 0.49 -15.44
N PRO A 5 -10.72 0.28 -16.71
CA PRO A 5 -11.92 -0.44 -17.16
C PRO A 5 -11.74 -1.97 -17.29
N TRP A 6 -10.58 -2.51 -16.91
CA TRP A 6 -10.20 -3.91 -17.17
C TRP A 6 -10.94 -4.92 -16.29
N ASP A 7 -11.50 -4.48 -15.17
CA ASP A 7 -12.38 -5.32 -14.35
C ASP A 7 -13.82 -5.23 -14.84
N LEU A 8 -14.32 -6.33 -15.40
CA LEU A 8 -15.69 -6.44 -15.92
C LEU A 8 -16.73 -6.71 -14.82
N GLU A 9 -16.29 -6.96 -13.59
CA GLU A 9 -17.15 -7.23 -12.43
C GLU A 9 -16.87 -6.28 -11.26
N VAL A 10 -17.94 -5.62 -10.80
CA VAL A 10 -17.93 -4.65 -9.69
C VAL A 10 -18.59 -5.24 -8.43
N GLY A 11 -18.46 -6.56 -8.23
CA GLY A 11 -19.01 -7.28 -7.06
C GLY A 11 -18.49 -6.75 -5.71
N LYS A 12 -18.73 -7.49 -4.62
CA LYS A 12 -18.31 -7.11 -3.26
C LYS A 12 -16.78 -7.09 -3.12
N ASN A 13 -16.16 -6.00 -3.54
CA ASN A 13 -14.71 -5.83 -3.62
C ASN A 13 -14.27 -4.66 -2.75
N PHE A 14 -13.11 -4.81 -2.13
CA PHE A 14 -12.43 -3.70 -1.45
C PHE A 14 -11.43 -3.05 -2.41
N ILE A 15 -11.39 -1.71 -2.42
CA ILE A 15 -10.44 -0.94 -3.22
C ILE A 15 -9.59 -0.11 -2.27
N ILE A 16 -8.27 -0.27 -2.38
CA ILE A 16 -7.31 0.64 -1.75
C ILE A 16 -6.92 1.67 -2.81
N HIS A 17 -7.49 2.87 -2.72
CA HIS A 17 -7.19 3.97 -3.63
C HIS A 17 -6.29 5.00 -2.96
N TYR A 18 -5.17 5.31 -3.61
CA TYR A 18 -4.23 6.33 -3.20
C TYR A 18 -3.55 6.89 -4.44
N THR A 19 -3.41 8.21 -4.48
CA THR A 19 -2.96 8.95 -5.66
C THR A 19 -1.44 9.02 -5.73
N TYR A 20 -0.79 9.24 -4.59
CA TYR A 20 0.65 9.44 -4.47
C TYR A 20 1.31 8.28 -3.71
N GLY A 21 2.52 7.93 -4.14
CA GLY A 21 3.39 7.03 -3.39
C GLY A 21 3.89 7.70 -2.11
N CYS A 22 4.08 6.90 -1.08
CA CYS A 22 4.77 7.31 0.14
C CYS A 22 6.24 6.92 0.01
N ASP A 23 7.07 7.84 -0.50
CA ASP A 23 8.49 7.61 -0.78
C ASP A 23 9.37 8.33 0.25
N TYR A 24 10.10 7.58 1.06
CA TYR A 24 10.91 8.11 2.16
C TYR A 24 12.33 7.54 2.16
N SER A 25 13.29 8.31 2.65
CA SER A 25 14.60 7.78 3.04
C SER A 25 14.50 6.98 4.34
N LEU A 26 15.52 6.19 4.66
CA LEU A 26 15.61 5.46 5.94
C LEU A 26 15.72 6.38 7.17
N LYS A 27 15.96 7.68 6.95
CA LYS A 27 15.92 8.72 7.99
C LYS A 27 14.56 9.42 8.09
N GLY A 28 13.53 8.89 7.42
CA GLY A 28 12.16 9.42 7.45
C GLY A 28 11.95 10.70 6.65
N LYS A 29 12.86 11.05 5.73
CA LYS A 29 12.69 12.25 4.89
C LYS A 29 11.92 11.90 3.62
N LEU A 30 10.85 12.63 3.34
CA LEU A 30 10.07 12.49 2.11
C LEU A 30 10.95 12.78 0.88
N THR A 31 10.88 11.92 -0.13
CA THR A 31 11.62 12.06 -1.38
C THR A 31 10.65 12.31 -2.53
N TYR A 32 10.82 13.44 -3.22
CA TYR A 32 9.98 13.80 -4.36
C TYR A 32 10.60 13.34 -5.69
N GLY A 33 9.75 12.92 -6.63
CA GLY A 33 10.15 12.64 -8.01
C GLY A 33 10.98 11.36 -8.21
N LYS A 34 11.17 10.55 -7.16
CA LYS A 34 11.91 9.28 -7.22
C LYS A 34 11.37 8.28 -6.21
N ILE A 35 11.66 7.01 -6.44
CA ILE A 35 11.35 5.92 -5.50
C ILE A 35 12.24 6.08 -4.26
N GLY A 36 11.61 6.12 -3.08
CA GLY A 36 12.30 6.21 -1.79
C GLY A 36 12.99 4.89 -1.40
N GLU A 37 13.89 4.95 -0.43
CA GLU A 37 14.50 3.74 0.16
C GLU A 37 13.44 2.89 0.87
N TRP A 38 12.46 3.54 1.50
CA TRP A 38 11.19 2.95 1.88
C TRP A 38 10.09 3.52 0.99
N CYS A 39 9.30 2.64 0.38
CA CYS A 39 8.25 3.01 -0.57
C CYS A 39 6.97 2.23 -0.29
N PHE A 40 5.86 2.94 -0.13
CA PHE A 40 4.52 2.34 -0.19
C PHE A 40 3.74 2.96 -1.35
N ASN A 41 3.56 2.20 -2.44
CA ASN A 41 3.00 2.68 -3.70
C ASN A 41 2.10 1.62 -4.37
N LYS A 42 0.95 2.07 -4.90
CA LYS A 42 -0.06 1.24 -5.59
C LYS A 42 0.53 0.55 -6.80
N ARG A 43 1.44 1.25 -7.47
CA ARG A 43 2.12 0.78 -8.67
C ARG A 43 3.06 -0.39 -8.38
N SER A 44 3.48 -0.58 -7.13
CA SER A 44 4.25 -1.76 -6.71
C SER A 44 3.40 -3.03 -6.68
N TYR A 45 2.06 -2.90 -6.65
CA TYR A 45 1.11 -4.00 -6.49
C TYR A 45 0.08 -4.01 -7.64
N LEU A 46 0.53 -3.80 -8.88
CA LEU A 46 -0.36 -3.80 -10.06
C LEU A 46 -0.95 -5.19 -10.35
N ARG A 47 -0.18 -6.25 -10.12
CA ARG A 47 -0.57 -7.63 -10.48
C ARG A 47 -1.31 -8.40 -9.39
N GLY A 48 -1.51 -7.79 -8.22
CA GLY A 48 -2.09 -8.50 -7.07
C GLY A 48 -2.40 -7.53 -5.93
N PRO A 49 -2.96 -8.01 -4.82
CA PRO A 49 -3.00 -7.23 -3.58
C PRO A 49 -1.58 -7.01 -3.02
N PRO A 50 -1.36 -5.98 -2.18
CA PRO A 50 -0.11 -5.88 -1.42
C PRO A 50 0.05 -7.10 -0.49
N PRO A 51 1.28 -7.59 -0.25
CA PRO A 51 1.51 -8.74 0.62
C PRO A 51 1.14 -8.42 2.07
N ARG A 52 0.91 -9.48 2.86
CA ARG A 52 0.77 -9.38 4.31
C ARG A 52 2.09 -8.92 4.95
N ASN A 53 1.98 -8.31 6.14
CA ASN A 53 3.12 -7.91 6.95
C ASN A 53 4.11 -6.97 6.23
N LEU A 54 3.58 -5.89 5.66
CA LEU A 54 4.40 -4.81 5.07
C LEU A 54 5.32 -4.20 6.11
N SER A 55 6.53 -3.82 5.68
CA SER A 55 7.46 -3.10 6.55
C SER A 55 6.87 -1.76 6.97
N LEU A 56 6.95 -1.46 8.27
CA LEU A 56 6.59 -0.15 8.79
C LEU A 56 7.55 0.92 8.25
N PRO A 57 7.08 2.16 8.06
CA PRO A 57 7.95 3.24 7.62
C PRO A 57 9.05 3.54 8.65
N PRO A 58 10.19 4.10 8.20
CA PRO A 58 11.30 4.44 9.07
C PRO A 58 10.94 5.52 10.11
N PRO A 59 11.73 5.66 11.20
CA PRO A 59 11.56 6.75 12.15
C PRO A 59 11.63 8.12 11.47
N GLY A 60 10.82 9.07 11.94
CA GLY A 60 10.75 10.43 11.39
C GLY A 60 9.66 10.63 10.32
N VAL A 61 9.05 9.55 9.84
CA VAL A 61 7.89 9.62 8.94
C VAL A 61 6.64 10.11 9.71
N PRO A 62 5.73 10.89 9.07
CA PRO A 62 4.50 11.34 9.71
C PRO A 62 3.66 10.18 10.29
N LYS A 63 3.08 10.40 11.47
CA LYS A 63 2.24 9.41 12.18
C LYS A 63 1.07 8.91 11.32
N SER A 64 0.54 9.74 10.42
CA SER A 64 -0.52 9.35 9.49
C SER A 64 -0.09 8.23 8.53
N VAL A 65 1.15 8.25 8.05
CA VAL A 65 1.69 7.21 7.16
C VAL A 65 1.96 5.93 7.95
N VAL A 66 2.50 6.04 9.17
CA VAL A 66 2.65 4.91 10.09
C VAL A 66 1.29 4.24 10.34
N MET A 67 0.27 5.04 10.64
CA MET A 67 -1.09 4.56 10.86
C MET A 67 -1.67 3.88 9.61
N LEU A 68 -1.49 4.48 8.44
CA LEU A 68 -1.94 3.90 7.17
C LEU A 68 -1.39 2.48 6.98
N VAL A 69 -0.08 2.32 7.06
CA VAL A 69 0.57 1.00 6.84
C VAL A 69 0.17 0.01 7.93
N THR A 70 0.05 0.47 9.17
CA THR A 70 -0.43 -0.36 10.29
C THR A 70 -1.85 -0.88 10.02
N LYS A 71 -2.77 -0.02 9.56
CA LYS A 71 -4.14 -0.40 9.22
C LYS A 71 -4.23 -1.30 8.00
N VAL A 72 -3.35 -1.10 7.01
CA VAL A 72 -3.22 -2.04 5.89
C VAL A 72 -2.79 -3.42 6.41
N ASN A 73 -1.77 -3.50 7.26
CA ASN A 73 -1.33 -4.77 7.85
C ASN A 73 -2.42 -5.44 8.69
N GLU A 74 -3.17 -4.67 9.48
CA GLU A 74 -4.32 -5.17 10.24
C GLU A 74 -5.38 -5.75 9.28
N ALA A 75 -5.73 -5.05 8.21
CA ALA A 75 -6.71 -5.52 7.23
C ALA A 75 -6.24 -6.78 6.49
N THR A 76 -5.00 -6.80 5.98
CA THR A 76 -4.49 -7.94 5.21
C THR A 76 -4.31 -9.20 6.05
N ALA A 77 -4.08 -9.05 7.36
CA ALA A 77 -4.04 -10.16 8.30
C ALA A 77 -5.42 -10.79 8.56
N ASN A 78 -6.50 -9.98 8.52
CA ASN A 78 -7.83 -10.41 8.92
C ASN A 78 -8.78 -10.71 7.75
N ILE A 79 -8.47 -10.28 6.52
CA ILE A 79 -9.30 -10.59 5.35
C ILE A 79 -9.01 -12.02 4.86
N PRO A 80 -10.00 -12.94 4.87
CA PRO A 80 -9.84 -14.29 4.33
C PRO A 80 -9.55 -14.24 2.83
N GLY A 81 -8.70 -15.16 2.34
CA GLY A 81 -8.36 -15.22 0.91
C GLY A 81 -7.57 -14.02 0.38
N TRP A 82 -6.94 -13.21 1.25
CA TRP A 82 -6.20 -12.03 0.81
C TRP A 82 -5.10 -12.33 -0.23
N ASP A 83 -4.39 -13.46 -0.08
CA ASP A 83 -3.29 -13.84 -0.98
C ASP A 83 -3.76 -14.70 -2.17
N THR A 84 -5.05 -15.02 -2.25
CA THR A 84 -5.61 -15.81 -3.35
C THR A 84 -6.14 -14.85 -4.40
N PHE A 85 -5.40 -14.67 -5.49
CA PHE A 85 -5.74 -13.79 -6.62
C PHE A 85 -5.77 -14.55 -7.94
#